data_AF-A0A9N8YPW8-F1
#
_entry.id   AF-A0A9N8YPW8-F1
#
_cell.length_a   1.000
_cell.length_b   1.000
_cell.length_c   1.000
_cell.angle_alpha   90.00
_cell.angle_beta   90.00
_cell.angle_gamma   90.00
#
_symmetry.space_group_name_H-M   'P 1'
#
loop_
_entity.id
_entity.type
_entity.pdbx_description
1 polymer ?
#
loop_
_entity_poly.entity_id
_entity_poly.type
_entity_poly.pdbx_seq_one_letter_code
_entity_poly.pdbx_strand_id
1 'polypeptide(L)'
;MEEVPESNENGESKPLEQKDIEDKPEWYEAHKIAIQVTNDQQLYADPVTGYTVMTELYHKSRGYCCGNKCRHCPFNYENVGKNIDLKALANKGSLKIDNEKKD
;
A
#
# COMPACT_ATOMS: atom_id res chain seq x y z
N MET A 1 -11.09 -44.23 -45.63
CA MET A 1 -11.36 -44.65 -44.24
C MET A 1 -10.17 -45.47 -43.83
N GLU A 2 -9.21 -44.84 -43.19
CA GLU A 2 -8.23 -45.52 -42.34
C GLU A 2 -7.80 -44.50 -41.30
N GLU A 3 -7.89 -44.92 -40.05
CA GLU A 3 -8.04 -44.09 -38.87
C GLU A 3 -6.72 -43.45 -38.44
N VAL A 4 -6.82 -42.25 -37.86
CA VAL A 4 -5.72 -41.54 -37.21
C VAL A 4 -5.43 -42.23 -35.87
N PRO A 5 -4.18 -42.58 -35.51
CA PRO A 5 -3.86 -42.82 -34.12
C PRO A 5 -3.47 -41.49 -33.44
N GLU A 6 -4.29 -41.14 -32.46
CA GLU A 6 -4.00 -40.15 -31.43
C GLU A 6 -2.71 -40.52 -30.66
N SER A 7 -1.83 -39.54 -30.46
CA SER A 7 -0.87 -39.56 -29.36
C SER A 7 -0.84 -38.17 -28.71
N ASN A 8 -1.71 -38.06 -27.72
CA ASN A 8 -1.78 -37.05 -26.68
C ASN A 8 -0.74 -37.37 -25.60
N GLU A 9 0.40 -36.67 -25.62
CA GLU A 9 1.38 -36.73 -24.53
C GLU A 9 1.52 -35.35 -23.90
N ASN A 10 0.58 -35.07 -22.99
CA ASN A 10 0.79 -34.42 -21.70
C ASN A 10 2.05 -33.55 -21.57
N GLY A 11 2.07 -32.42 -22.27
CA GLY A 11 2.72 -31.22 -21.77
C GLY A 11 1.69 -30.48 -20.93
N GLU A 12 1.64 -30.77 -19.63
CA GLU A 12 0.77 -30.07 -18.67
C GLU A 12 1.24 -28.61 -18.56
N SER A 13 0.89 -27.81 -19.56
CA SER A 13 0.78 -26.38 -19.40
C SER A 13 -0.31 -26.20 -18.36
N LYS A 14 0.10 -25.95 -17.12
CA LYS A 14 -0.78 -25.47 -16.06
C LYS A 14 -1.70 -24.42 -16.69
N PRO A 15 -3.02 -24.66 -16.80
CA PRO A 15 -3.93 -23.63 -17.24
C PRO A 15 -3.74 -22.47 -16.29
N LEU A 16 -3.31 -21.31 -16.81
CA LEU A 16 -3.30 -20.07 -16.04
C LEU A 16 -4.75 -19.84 -15.63
N GLU A 17 -5.05 -20.18 -14.37
CA GLU A 17 -6.37 -20.06 -13.80
C GLU A 17 -6.88 -18.65 -14.09
N GLN A 18 -8.03 -18.59 -14.74
CA GLN A 18 -8.78 -17.37 -15.00
C GLN A 18 -9.09 -16.67 -13.67
N LYS A 19 -8.24 -15.74 -13.21
CA LYS A 19 -8.51 -14.93 -12.02
C LYS A 19 -8.06 -13.47 -12.05
N ASP A 20 -7.43 -13.01 -13.13
CA ASP A 20 -6.81 -11.67 -13.15
C ASP A 20 -7.55 -10.65 -14.02
N ILE A 21 -8.89 -10.66 -14.00
CA ILE A 21 -9.68 -9.52 -14.49
C ILE A 21 -9.86 -8.53 -13.32
N GLU A 22 -8.80 -7.78 -13.06
CA GLU A 22 -8.84 -6.33 -12.82
C GLU A 22 -9.67 -5.77 -11.64
N ASP A 23 -9.49 -6.27 -10.41
CA ASP A 23 -9.91 -5.54 -9.18
C ASP A 23 -8.90 -4.44 -8.81
N LYS A 24 -8.65 -3.50 -9.72
CA LYS A 24 -7.83 -2.33 -9.41
C LYS A 24 -8.68 -1.29 -8.69
N PRO A 25 -8.18 -0.69 -7.58
CA PRO A 25 -8.95 0.32 -6.88
C PRO A 25 -9.13 1.56 -7.75
N GLU A 26 -10.23 2.30 -7.56
CA GLU A 26 -10.57 3.47 -8.38
C GLU A 26 -9.48 4.55 -8.41
N TRP A 27 -8.64 4.64 -7.36
CA TRP A 27 -7.51 5.58 -7.30
C TRP A 27 -6.30 5.15 -8.16
N TYR A 28 -6.26 3.91 -8.67
CA TYR A 28 -5.11 3.32 -9.36
C TYR A 28 -4.69 4.12 -10.60
N GLU A 29 -5.64 4.49 -11.45
CA GLU A 29 -5.34 5.24 -12.68
C GLU A 29 -4.87 6.66 -12.37
N ALA A 30 -5.46 7.33 -11.36
CA ALA A 30 -5.01 8.65 -10.93
C ALA A 30 -3.56 8.63 -10.44
N HIS A 31 -3.18 7.61 -9.68
CA HIS A 31 -1.80 7.39 -9.26
C HIS A 31 -0.87 7.11 -10.45
N LYS A 32 -1.27 6.22 -11.36
CA LYS A 32 -0.50 5.85 -12.54
C LYS A 32 -0.22 7.05 -13.44
N ILE A 33 -1.23 7.89 -13.67
CA ILE A 33 -1.11 9.15 -14.43
C ILE A 33 -0.10 10.08 -13.74
N ALA A 34 -0.20 10.25 -12.41
CA ALA A 34 0.68 11.13 -11.65
C ALA A 34 2.16 10.73 -11.71
N ILE A 35 2.45 9.43 -11.70
CA ILE A 35 3.83 8.92 -11.78
C ILE A 35 4.34 8.89 -13.23
N GLN A 36 3.51 8.45 -14.19
CA GLN A 36 4.00 8.10 -15.52
C GLN A 36 3.82 9.20 -16.56
N VAL A 37 2.67 9.89 -16.55
CA VAL A 37 2.27 10.79 -17.65
C VAL A 37 2.69 12.22 -17.39
N THR A 38 2.63 12.66 -16.13
CA THR A 38 2.82 14.08 -15.76
C THR A 38 4.22 14.40 -15.24
N ASN A 39 5.18 13.48 -15.39
CA ASN A 39 6.60 13.69 -15.10
C ASN A 39 6.88 13.92 -13.59
N ASP A 40 6.77 12.85 -12.80
CA ASP A 40 7.06 12.81 -11.35
C ASP A 40 6.19 13.73 -10.49
N GLN A 41 4.89 13.83 -10.78
CA GLN A 41 4.00 14.51 -9.85
C GLN A 41 3.98 13.77 -8.50
N GLN A 42 4.39 14.51 -7.48
CA GLN A 42 4.56 14.04 -6.12
C GLN A 42 3.22 13.79 -5.41
N LEU A 43 2.12 14.32 -5.95
CA LEU A 43 0.79 14.30 -5.36
C LEU A 43 -0.27 14.02 -6.43
N TYR A 44 -1.39 13.41 -6.06
CA TYR A 44 -2.59 13.32 -6.89
C TYR A 44 -3.85 13.49 -6.04
N ALA A 45 -4.96 13.91 -6.66
CA ALA A 45 -6.26 13.92 -6.01
C ALA A 45 -6.90 12.53 -6.10
N ASP A 46 -7.26 11.94 -4.96
CA ASP A 46 -8.03 10.69 -4.92
C ASP A 46 -9.46 10.98 -5.41
N PRO A 47 -9.91 10.38 -6.53
CA PRO A 47 -11.20 10.70 -7.14
C PRO A 47 -12.39 10.30 -6.25
N VAL A 48 -12.19 9.36 -5.32
CA VAL A 48 -13.26 8.86 -4.45
C VAL A 48 -13.36 9.70 -3.18
N THR A 49 -12.22 9.99 -2.56
CA THR A 49 -12.20 10.65 -1.24
C THR A 49 -11.99 12.16 -1.33
N GLY A 50 -11.53 12.67 -2.47
CA GLY A 50 -11.14 14.07 -2.66
C GLY A 50 -9.83 14.46 -1.96
N TYR A 51 -9.15 13.52 -1.29
CA TYR A 51 -7.91 13.82 -0.59
C TYR A 51 -6.74 13.99 -1.53
N THR A 52 -5.80 14.84 -1.13
CA THR A 52 -4.48 14.90 -1.77
C THR A 52 -3.62 13.76 -1.26
N VAL A 53 -3.29 12.82 -2.15
CA VAL A 53 -2.49 11.65 -1.84
C VAL A 53 -1.06 11.85 -2.34
N MET A 54 -0.12 11.71 -1.41
CA MET A 54 1.31 11.71 -1.71
C MET A 54 1.72 10.39 -2.38
N THR A 55 2.46 10.49 -3.48
CA THR A 55 3.01 9.32 -4.19
C THR A 55 4.23 8.74 -3.45
N GLU A 56 4.68 7.57 -3.90
CA GLU A 56 5.91 6.96 -3.40
C GLU A 56 7.14 7.85 -3.68
N LEU A 57 7.16 8.53 -4.85
CA LEU A 57 8.23 9.45 -5.25
C LEU A 57 8.38 10.61 -4.26
N TYR A 58 7.26 11.20 -3.82
CA TYR A 58 7.29 12.23 -2.78
C TYR A 58 7.95 11.71 -1.50
N HIS A 59 7.61 10.49 -1.08
CA HIS A 59 8.15 9.89 0.13
C HIS A 59 9.64 9.57 0.01
N LYS A 60 10.08 9.08 -1.16
CA LYS A 60 11.51 8.88 -1.46
C LYS A 60 12.27 10.20 -1.45
N SER A 61 11.71 11.26 -2.03
CA SER A 61 12.33 12.60 -2.07
C SER A 61 12.47 13.23 -0.68
N ARG A 62 11.48 13.07 0.22
CA ARG A 62 11.58 13.59 1.60
C ARG A 62 12.48 12.74 2.50
N GLY A 63 12.62 11.44 2.22
CA GLY A 63 13.51 10.53 2.93
C GLY A 63 13.01 9.95 4.26
N TYR A 64 11.73 10.10 4.62
CA TYR A 64 11.18 9.52 5.88
C TYR A 64 9.66 9.29 5.85
N CYS A 65 9.17 8.40 6.72
CA CYS A 65 7.74 8.17 6.92
C CYS A 65 7.02 9.36 7.58
N CYS A 66 5.89 9.77 7.00
CA CYS A 66 5.11 10.92 7.48
C CYS A 66 4.20 10.63 8.69
N GLY A 67 4.01 9.37 9.07
CA GLY A 67 3.16 8.96 10.19
C GLY A 67 1.64 8.94 9.92
N ASN A 68 1.19 9.35 8.73
CA ASN A 68 -0.24 9.46 8.40
C ASN A 68 -0.83 8.23 7.69
N LYS A 69 -0.15 7.07 7.72
CA LYS A 69 -0.61 5.82 7.09
C LYS A 69 -1.02 5.98 5.62
N CYS A 70 -0.20 6.69 4.84
CA CYS A 70 -0.46 6.96 3.42
C CYS A 70 -0.35 5.70 2.54
N ARG A 71 -1.16 5.63 1.48
CA ARG A 71 -1.27 4.46 0.57
C ARG A 71 0.07 3.98 -0.01
N HIS A 72 1.01 4.90 -0.25
CA HIS A 72 2.25 4.67 -0.99
C HIS A 72 3.52 4.83 -0.14
N CYS A 73 3.46 4.45 1.14
CA CYS A 73 4.60 4.60 2.04
C CYS A 73 5.71 3.56 1.76
N PRO A 74 6.92 3.95 1.32
CA PRO A 74 8.02 3.02 1.08
C PRO A 74 8.76 2.61 2.36
N PHE A 75 8.49 3.27 3.48
CA PHE A 75 9.20 3.10 4.75
C PHE A 75 8.45 2.20 5.74
N ASN A 76 7.63 1.27 5.23
CA ASN A 76 6.89 0.30 6.02
C ASN A 76 6.14 0.89 7.24
N TYR A 77 5.59 2.10 7.08
CA TYR A 77 4.81 2.78 8.13
C TYR A 77 5.55 2.97 9.47
N GLU A 78 6.88 3.06 9.48
CA GLU A 78 7.71 3.13 10.70
C GLU A 78 7.31 4.22 11.70
N ASN A 79 6.78 5.36 11.22
CA ASN A 79 6.38 6.51 12.04
C ASN A 79 4.86 6.56 12.28
N VAL A 80 4.10 5.54 11.86
CA VAL A 80 2.67 5.45 12.14
C VAL A 80 2.49 5.00 13.59
N GLY A 81 1.63 5.72 14.33
CA GLY A 81 1.32 5.40 15.72
C GLY A 81 0.89 3.94 15.89
N LYS A 82 1.38 3.29 16.96
CA LYS A 82 1.02 1.91 17.28
C LYS A 82 -0.44 1.85 17.70
N ASN A 83 -1.15 0.80 17.30
CA ASN A 83 -2.41 0.46 17.93
C ASN A 83 -2.12 0.07 19.38
N ILE A 84 -2.55 0.92 20.30
CA ILE A 84 -2.45 0.67 21.72
C ILE A 84 -3.70 -0.08 22.19
N ASP A 85 -3.49 -1.17 22.92
CA ASP A 85 -4.57 -1.74 23.71
C ASP A 85 -4.70 -0.89 24.99
N LEU A 86 -5.74 -0.06 25.01
CA LEU A 86 -6.07 0.80 26.14
C LEU A 86 -6.26 0.01 27.44
N LYS A 87 -6.79 -1.21 27.38
CA LYS A 87 -6.95 -2.08 28.56
C LYS A 87 -5.59 -2.58 29.02
N ALA A 88 -4.70 -2.96 28.11
CA ALA A 88 -3.35 -3.37 28.46
C ALA A 88 -2.52 -2.22 29.08
N LEU A 89 -2.75 -0.98 28.64
CA LEU A 89 -2.11 0.21 29.19
C LEU A 89 -2.62 0.52 30.61
N ALA A 90 -3.94 0.44 30.82
CA ALA A 90 -4.54 0.67 32.14
C ALA A 90 -4.07 -0.35 33.19
N ASN A 91 -3.84 -1.60 32.78
CA ASN A 91 -3.33 -2.64 33.67
C ASN A 91 -1.81 -2.56 33.92
N LYS A 92 -1.07 -1.73 33.16
CA LYS A 92 0.40 -1.57 33.28
C LYS A 92 0.84 -0.51 34.29
N GLY A 93 -0.08 0.10 35.04
CA GLY A 93 0.18 0.91 36.23
C GLY A 93 1.49 1.69 36.22
N SER A 94 1.50 2.88 35.60
CA SER A 94 2.45 4.02 35.76
C SER A 94 2.91 4.58 34.41
N LEU A 95 2.16 5.53 33.86
CA LEU A 95 2.79 6.64 33.13
C LEU A 95 3.36 7.57 34.21
N LYS A 96 4.67 7.47 34.50
CA LYS A 96 5.36 8.52 35.26
C LYS A 96 5.47 9.73 34.34
N ILE A 97 4.61 10.72 34.57
CA ILE A 97 4.72 12.02 33.92
C ILE A 97 5.69 12.79 34.78
N ASP A 98 6.96 12.79 34.40
CA ASP A 98 8.00 13.55 35.06
C ASP A 98 7.80 15.03 34.69
N ASN A 99 6.93 15.71 35.43
CA ASN A 99 6.78 17.16 35.32
C ASN A 99 7.99 17.82 36.02
N GLU A 100 9.10 17.93 35.29
CA GLU A 100 10.21 18.78 35.67
C GLU A 100 9.72 20.25 35.67
N LYS A 101 9.40 20.76 36.87
CA LYS A 101 9.30 22.20 37.10
C LYS A 101 10.70 22.77 36.89
N LYS A 102 10.87 23.57 35.84
CA LYS A 102 12.01 24.47 35.70
C LYS A 102 11.62 25.78 36.37
N ASP A 103 12.44 26.19 37.32
CA ASP A 103 12.23 27.28 38.30
C ASP A 103 11.84 28.64 37.70
#